data_AF-A0A6S6SP83-F1
#
_entry.id   AF-A0A6S6SP83-F1
#
_cell.length_a   1.000
_cell.length_b   1.000
_cell.length_c   1.000
_cell.angle_alpha   90.00
_cell.angle_beta   90.00
_cell.angle_gamma   90.00
#
_symmetry.space_group_name_H-M   'P 1'
#
loop_
_entity.id
_entity.type
_entity.pdbx_description
1 polymer ?
#
loop_
_entity_poly.entity_id
_entity_poly.type
_entity_poly.pdbx_seq_one_letter_code
_entity_poly.pdbx_strand_id
1 'polypeptide(L)'
;MKKLILTILMTTTFLFSSNLSTLYKLYEKQEYSKACDYAVKYFNKNKNSEQYVTLYGLACLETDKIHRIATPMLRLKETKDSRENAAYFSTILLQKTLLFQALIDEVSLTDLHLPTTNFILSKIFKLYVKKEYVLKDNIYIFMDEQKKEMKYQLYIEETKKHKKYMIIDIYKDDKFTRRYRYE
;
A
#
# COMPACT_ATOMS: atom_id res chain seq x y z
N MET A 1 49.93 22.88 -42.21
CA MET A 1 48.78 21.96 -42.36
C MET A 1 47.70 22.42 -41.40
N LYS A 2 46.58 22.90 -41.97
CA LYS A 2 45.47 23.56 -41.29
C LYS A 2 44.83 22.61 -40.26
N LYS A 3 44.76 23.05 -39.00
CA LYS A 3 43.53 23.39 -38.27
C LYS A 3 42.44 22.31 -38.43
N LEU A 4 42.22 21.50 -37.40
CA LEU A 4 41.32 21.80 -36.27
C LEU A 4 40.02 21.02 -36.51
N ILE A 5 39.47 20.46 -35.42
CA ILE A 5 38.09 20.00 -35.31
C ILE A 5 37.77 18.65 -35.97
N LEU A 6 38.08 17.55 -35.28
CA LEU A 6 37.10 16.47 -35.17
C LEU A 6 36.66 16.44 -33.71
N THR A 7 35.76 17.38 -33.39
CA THR A 7 35.10 17.48 -32.10
C THR A 7 34.48 16.13 -31.78
N ILE A 8 34.86 15.61 -30.63
CA ILE A 8 34.09 14.66 -29.84
C ILE A 8 32.64 15.14 -29.81
N LEU A 9 31.79 14.54 -30.64
CA LEU A 9 30.36 14.57 -30.46
C LEU A 9 30.04 13.57 -29.35
N MET A 10 30.44 13.91 -28.12
CA MET A 10 29.78 13.39 -26.93
C MET A 10 28.35 13.90 -27.01
N THR A 11 27.48 13.12 -27.65
CA THR A 11 26.04 13.23 -27.46
C THR A 11 25.79 12.91 -26.00
N THR A 12 25.89 13.92 -25.13
CA THR A 12 25.27 13.88 -23.81
C THR A 12 23.79 13.82 -24.07
N THR A 13 23.24 12.61 -24.13
CA THR A 13 21.81 12.40 -23.97
C THR A 13 21.49 12.88 -22.56
N PHE A 14 21.12 14.16 -22.44
CA PHE A 14 20.39 14.64 -21.27
C PHE A 14 19.05 13.91 -21.29
N LEU A 15 19.02 12.70 -20.74
CA LEU A 15 17.79 12.02 -20.40
C LEU A 15 17.16 12.85 -19.29
N PHE A 16 16.31 13.81 -19.67
CA PHE A 16 15.43 14.48 -18.74
C PHE A 16 14.53 13.41 -18.11
N SER A 17 14.89 12.97 -16.91
CA SER A 17 14.08 12.01 -16.17
C SER A 17 12.78 12.71 -15.77
N SER A 18 11.66 12.30 -16.36
CA SER A 18 10.35 12.76 -15.91
C SER A 18 10.07 12.27 -14.49
N ASN A 19 9.19 12.95 -13.75
CA ASN A 19 8.82 12.50 -12.41
C ASN A 19 8.22 11.09 -12.43
N LEU A 20 7.49 10.74 -13.50
CA LEU A 20 6.97 9.39 -13.70
C LEU A 20 8.09 8.36 -13.85
N SER A 21 9.11 8.63 -14.68
CA SER A 21 10.26 7.72 -14.85
C SER A 21 11.03 7.54 -13.54
N THR A 22 11.23 8.62 -12.78
CA THR A 22 11.88 8.53 -11.46
C THR A 22 11.04 7.72 -10.48
N LEU A 23 9.73 7.96 -10.41
CA LEU A 23 8.83 7.22 -9.54
C LEU A 23 8.81 5.72 -9.89
N TYR A 24 8.78 5.39 -11.19
CA TYR A 24 8.84 4.02 -11.70
C TYR A 24 10.14 3.33 -11.27
N LYS A 25 11.30 3.98 -11.44
CA LYS A 25 12.59 3.44 -10.99
C LYS A 25 12.64 3.20 -9.49
N LEU A 26 12.06 4.08 -8.68
CA LEU A 26 11.98 3.88 -7.21
C LEU A 26 11.09 2.67 -6.88
N TYR A 27 9.98 2.51 -7.59
CA TYR A 27 9.07 1.38 -7.40
C TYR A 27 9.71 0.04 -7.79
N GLU A 28 10.38 -0.04 -8.95
CA GLU A 28 11.08 -1.26 -9.40
C GLU A 28 12.18 -1.70 -8.43
N LYS A 29 12.88 -0.74 -7.82
CA LYS A 29 13.88 -1.00 -6.78
C LYS A 29 13.28 -1.35 -5.42
N GLN A 30 11.94 -1.45 -5.33
CA GLN A 30 11.20 -1.70 -4.09
C GLN A 30 11.44 -0.65 -3.01
N GLU A 31 11.86 0.56 -3.39
CA GLU A 31 12.05 1.69 -2.50
C GLU A 31 10.71 2.38 -2.19
N TYR A 32 9.69 1.59 -1.81
CA TYR A 32 8.29 2.02 -1.75
C TYR A 32 8.02 3.22 -0.86
N SER A 33 8.68 3.31 0.30
CA SER A 33 8.54 4.48 1.18
C SER A 33 9.03 5.77 0.51
N LYS A 34 10.17 5.71 -0.18
CA LYS A 34 10.70 6.85 -0.94
C LYS A 34 9.85 7.14 -2.18
N ALA A 35 9.37 6.11 -2.87
CA ALA A 35 8.46 6.24 -4.00
C ALA A 35 7.17 6.96 -3.57
N CYS A 36 6.56 6.54 -2.47
CA CYS A 36 5.36 7.16 -1.90
C CYS A 36 5.62 8.64 -1.51
N ASP A 37 6.73 8.95 -0.85
CA ASP A 37 7.09 10.34 -0.49
C ASP A 37 7.36 11.20 -1.74
N TYR A 38 8.08 10.65 -2.71
CA TYR A 38 8.37 11.31 -3.98
C TYR A 38 7.08 11.60 -4.75
N ALA A 39 6.17 10.62 -4.79
CA ALA A 39 4.88 10.74 -5.46
C ALA A 39 4.04 11.89 -4.90
N VAL A 40 3.95 11.98 -3.56
CA VAL A 40 3.29 13.10 -2.87
C VAL A 40 3.95 14.42 -3.22
N LYS A 41 5.28 14.50 -3.11
CA LYS A 41 6.05 15.74 -3.36
C LYS A 41 5.78 16.33 -4.74
N TYR A 42 5.68 15.49 -5.77
CA TYR A 42 5.49 15.94 -7.15
C TYR A 42 4.08 15.76 -7.68
N PHE A 43 3.11 15.37 -6.83
CA PHE A 43 1.73 15.11 -7.23
C PHE A 43 1.12 16.27 -8.02
N ASN A 44 1.24 17.51 -7.54
CA ASN A 44 0.61 18.67 -8.19
C ASN A 44 1.03 18.86 -9.66
N LYS A 45 2.28 18.54 -10.00
CA LYS A 45 2.80 18.63 -11.37
C LYS A 45 2.34 17.48 -12.26
N ASN A 46 1.95 16.35 -11.67
CA ASN A 46 1.63 15.11 -12.39
C ASN A 46 0.18 14.64 -12.17
N LYS A 47 -0.66 15.43 -11.49
CA LYS A 47 -2.02 15.06 -11.05
C LYS A 47 -2.99 14.72 -12.19
N ASN A 48 -2.63 15.02 -13.44
CA ASN A 48 -3.41 14.72 -14.63
C ASN A 48 -2.90 13.47 -15.37
N SER A 49 -1.79 12.88 -14.92
CA SER A 49 -1.27 11.61 -15.45
C SER A 49 -1.83 10.45 -14.61
N GLU A 50 -2.80 9.71 -15.15
CA GLU A 50 -3.38 8.56 -14.44
C GLU A 50 -2.32 7.46 -14.15
N GLN A 51 -1.31 7.31 -15.00
CA GLN A 51 -0.18 6.41 -14.76
C GLN A 51 0.61 6.82 -13.51
N TYR A 52 0.94 8.11 -13.39
CA TYR A 52 1.64 8.63 -12.21
C TYR A 52 0.80 8.45 -10.94
N VAL A 53 -0.49 8.78 -11.01
CA VAL A 53 -1.41 8.69 -9.88
C VAL A 53 -1.64 7.24 -9.46
N THR A 54 -1.70 6.31 -10.41
CA THR A 54 -1.78 4.87 -10.13
C THR A 54 -0.52 4.41 -9.39
N LEU A 55 0.66 4.73 -9.92
CA LEU A 55 1.93 4.32 -9.33
C LEU A 55 2.16 4.96 -7.95
N TYR A 56 1.67 6.17 -7.74
CA TYR A 56 1.59 6.80 -6.42
C TYR A 56 0.79 5.92 -5.45
N GLY A 57 -0.45 5.55 -5.81
CA GLY A 57 -1.30 4.71 -4.96
C GLY A 57 -0.65 3.38 -4.63
N LEU A 58 -0.13 2.68 -5.64
CA LEU A 58 0.56 1.40 -5.47
C LEU A 58 1.80 1.51 -4.58
N ALA A 59 2.62 2.55 -4.76
CA ALA A 59 3.81 2.75 -3.93
C ALA A 59 3.46 2.97 -2.45
N CYS A 60 2.41 3.76 -2.16
CA CYS A 60 2.01 4.00 -0.77
C CYS A 60 1.32 2.81 -0.12
N LEU A 61 0.67 1.95 -0.91
CA LEU A 61 0.04 0.73 -0.43
C LEU A 61 1.05 -0.26 0.19
N GLU A 62 2.29 -0.25 -0.32
CA GLU A 62 3.40 -1.06 0.19
C GLU A 62 4.06 -0.48 1.46
N THR A 63 3.43 0.50 2.10
CA THR A 63 3.99 1.22 3.25
C THR A 63 2.95 1.43 4.34
N ASP A 64 3.41 1.79 5.54
CA ASP A 64 2.54 2.21 6.64
C ASP A 64 1.77 3.53 6.35
N LYS A 65 2.09 4.21 5.22
CA LYS A 65 1.44 5.45 4.78
C LYS A 65 0.21 5.19 3.90
N ILE A 66 -0.50 4.10 4.15
CA ILE A 66 -1.65 3.65 3.34
C ILE A 66 -2.75 4.72 3.23
N HIS A 67 -2.92 5.58 4.24
CA HIS A 67 -3.89 6.69 4.19
C HIS A 67 -3.68 7.63 2.98
N ARG A 68 -2.46 7.70 2.44
CA ARG A 68 -2.14 8.54 1.29
C ARG A 68 -2.77 8.05 -0.01
N ILE A 69 -3.24 6.79 -0.09
CA ILE A 69 -3.92 6.28 -1.28
C ILE A 69 -5.31 6.92 -1.49
N ALA A 70 -5.84 7.65 -0.50
CA ALA A 70 -7.08 8.41 -0.65
C ALA A 70 -6.98 9.45 -1.78
N THR A 71 -5.81 10.06 -1.98
CA THR A 71 -5.62 11.02 -3.08
C THR A 71 -5.67 10.34 -4.45
N PRO A 72 -4.90 9.27 -4.73
CA PRO A 72 -5.08 8.44 -5.93
C PRO A 72 -6.50 7.94 -6.16
N MET A 73 -7.14 7.39 -5.13
CA MET A 73 -8.52 6.90 -5.17
C MET A 73 -9.49 7.94 -5.73
N LEU A 74 -9.39 9.20 -5.28
CA LEU A 74 -10.30 10.27 -5.72
C LEU A 74 -9.98 10.84 -7.11
N ARG A 75 -8.79 10.55 -7.66
CA ARG A 75 -8.29 11.16 -8.90
C ARG A 75 -8.38 10.23 -10.10
N LEU A 76 -8.31 8.93 -9.90
CA LEU A 76 -8.35 7.92 -10.95
C LEU A 76 -9.79 7.66 -11.40
N LYS A 77 -10.16 8.06 -12.62
CA LYS A 77 -11.56 7.94 -13.09
C LYS A 77 -11.76 7.94 -14.61
N GLU A 78 -10.78 8.38 -15.38
CA GLU A 78 -10.93 8.62 -16.81
C GLU A 78 -10.96 7.29 -17.58
N THR A 79 -9.96 6.43 -17.33
CA THR A 79 -9.88 5.12 -17.98
C THR A 79 -10.52 4.01 -17.14
N LYS A 80 -10.82 2.88 -17.80
CA LYS A 80 -11.35 1.67 -17.13
C LYS A 80 -10.39 1.20 -16.03
N ASP A 81 -9.11 1.03 -16.37
CA ASP A 81 -8.07 0.57 -15.44
C ASP A 81 -7.91 1.54 -14.25
N SER A 82 -8.02 2.84 -14.48
CA SER A 82 -7.99 3.84 -13.41
C SER A 82 -9.19 3.71 -12.48
N ARG A 83 -10.41 3.51 -13.00
CA ARG A 83 -11.59 3.25 -12.16
C ARG A 83 -11.46 1.95 -11.36
N GLU A 84 -10.87 0.91 -11.94
CA GLU A 84 -10.58 -0.34 -11.23
C GLU A 84 -9.58 -0.13 -10.09
N ASN A 85 -8.49 0.62 -10.33
CA ASN A 85 -7.52 0.99 -9.29
C ASN A 85 -8.16 1.86 -8.20
N ALA A 86 -9.04 2.80 -8.56
CA ALA A 86 -9.77 3.60 -7.59
C ALA A 86 -10.65 2.72 -6.68
N ALA A 87 -11.41 1.79 -7.27
CA ALA A 87 -12.24 0.84 -6.53
C ALA A 87 -11.41 -0.10 -5.63
N TYR A 88 -10.23 -0.51 -6.11
CA TYR A 88 -9.28 -1.28 -5.32
C TYR A 88 -8.78 -0.50 -4.09
N PHE A 89 -8.34 0.76 -4.28
CA PHE A 89 -7.89 1.61 -3.17
C PHE A 89 -9.01 1.94 -2.19
N SER A 90 -10.23 2.20 -2.67
CA SER A 90 -11.38 2.49 -1.81
C SER A 90 -11.74 1.28 -0.95
N THR A 91 -11.73 0.09 -1.53
CA THR A 91 -12.00 -1.17 -0.82
C THR A 91 -11.02 -1.36 0.33
N ILE A 92 -9.72 -1.15 0.06
CA ILE A 92 -8.67 -1.30 1.07
C ILE A 92 -8.83 -0.27 2.20
N LEU A 93 -9.06 1.01 1.88
CA LEU A 93 -9.26 2.04 2.90
C LEU A 93 -10.49 1.77 3.77
N LEU A 94 -11.61 1.38 3.16
CA LEU A 94 -12.84 1.06 3.88
C LEU A 94 -12.62 -0.13 4.83
N GLN A 95 -12.02 -1.21 4.34
CA GLN A 95 -11.68 -2.38 5.16
C GLN A 95 -10.73 -2.02 6.30
N LYS A 96 -9.77 -1.12 6.07
CA LYS A 96 -8.88 -0.62 7.13
C LYS A 96 -9.66 0.03 8.25
N THR A 97 -10.54 0.96 7.89
CA THR A 97 -11.32 1.74 8.85
C THR A 97 -12.27 0.86 9.65
N LEU A 98 -12.99 -0.03 8.97
CA LEU A 98 -13.93 -0.96 9.62
C LEU A 98 -13.22 -1.93 10.55
N LEU A 99 -12.07 -2.49 10.12
CA LEU A 99 -11.30 -3.40 10.96
C LEU A 99 -10.74 -2.67 12.18
N PHE A 100 -10.21 -1.46 12.00
CA PHE A 100 -9.74 -0.64 13.12
C PHE A 100 -10.87 -0.34 14.12
N GLN A 101 -12.04 0.08 13.63
CA GLN A 101 -13.22 0.30 14.46
C GLN A 101 -13.63 -0.96 15.22
N ALA A 102 -13.68 -2.11 14.56
CA ALA A 102 -14.04 -3.37 15.20
C ALA A 102 -13.07 -3.78 16.32
N LEU A 103 -11.78 -3.46 16.18
CA LEU A 103 -10.76 -3.76 17.19
C LEU A 103 -10.76 -2.78 18.37
N ILE A 104 -11.22 -1.54 18.16
CA ILE A 104 -11.19 -0.49 19.19
C ILE A 104 -12.54 -0.36 19.91
N ASP A 105 -13.63 -0.36 19.14
CA ASP A 105 -14.99 -0.10 19.59
C ASP A 105 -15.82 -1.39 19.72
N GLU A 106 -15.22 -2.56 19.45
CA GLU A 106 -15.88 -3.87 19.52
C GLU A 106 -17.12 -4.00 18.62
N VAL A 107 -17.16 -3.21 17.54
CA VAL A 107 -18.26 -3.23 16.56
C VAL A 107 -18.24 -4.53 15.76
N SER A 108 -19.38 -5.22 15.71
CA SER A 108 -19.54 -6.42 14.90
C SER A 108 -19.51 -6.09 13.41
N LEU A 109 -18.75 -6.87 12.65
CA LEU A 109 -18.68 -6.80 11.18
C LEU A 109 -19.36 -7.99 10.49
N THR A 110 -20.05 -8.86 11.24
CA THR A 110 -20.51 -10.17 10.73
C THR A 110 -21.47 -10.08 9.53
N ASP A 111 -22.27 -9.02 9.43
CA ASP A 111 -23.27 -8.85 8.36
C ASP A 111 -22.74 -8.07 7.14
N LEU A 112 -21.45 -7.73 7.11
CA LEU A 112 -20.86 -6.95 6.02
C LEU A 112 -20.35 -7.82 4.88
N HIS A 113 -20.91 -7.61 3.69
CA HIS A 113 -20.44 -8.19 2.44
C HIS A 113 -19.70 -7.14 1.62
N LEU A 114 -18.37 -7.13 1.71
CA LEU A 114 -17.52 -6.22 0.95
C LEU A 114 -16.71 -6.96 -0.12
N PRO A 115 -16.34 -6.28 -1.22
CA PRO A 115 -15.39 -6.82 -2.19
C PRO A 115 -14.08 -7.22 -1.51
N THR A 116 -13.50 -8.34 -1.94
CA THR A 116 -12.19 -8.80 -1.45
C THR A 116 -11.12 -8.61 -2.51
N THR A 117 -9.89 -8.37 -2.07
CA THR A 117 -8.72 -8.23 -2.94
C THR A 117 -7.59 -9.14 -2.46
N ASN A 118 -6.52 -9.24 -3.26
CA ASN A 118 -5.33 -10.00 -2.88
C ASN A 118 -4.42 -9.28 -1.86
N PHE A 119 -4.75 -8.03 -1.51
CA PHE A 119 -3.98 -7.27 -0.53
C PHE A 119 -4.16 -7.86 0.88
N ILE A 120 -3.09 -7.86 1.68
CA ILE A 120 -3.09 -8.48 3.00
C ILE A 120 -4.24 -8.01 3.88
N LEU A 121 -4.53 -6.71 3.89
CA LEU A 121 -5.61 -6.16 4.70
C LEU A 121 -6.97 -6.73 4.32
N SER A 122 -7.21 -6.95 3.03
CA SER A 122 -8.45 -7.53 2.53
C SER A 122 -8.58 -9.00 2.92
N LYS A 123 -7.45 -9.73 2.91
CA LYS A 123 -7.39 -11.10 3.41
C LYS A 123 -7.71 -11.18 4.89
N ILE A 124 -7.05 -10.37 5.72
CA ILE A 124 -7.29 -10.33 7.17
C ILE A 124 -8.73 -9.90 7.46
N PHE A 125 -9.25 -8.90 6.76
CA PHE A 125 -10.65 -8.48 6.89
C PHE A 125 -11.61 -9.65 6.63
N LYS A 126 -11.43 -10.38 5.51
CA LYS A 126 -12.27 -11.54 5.17
C LYS A 126 -12.26 -12.59 6.29
N LEU A 127 -11.07 -12.98 6.77
CA LEU A 127 -10.93 -13.99 7.82
C LEU A 127 -11.54 -13.51 9.15
N TYR A 128 -11.35 -12.23 9.47
CA TYR A 128 -11.91 -11.60 10.67
C TYR A 128 -13.44 -11.60 10.66
N VAL A 129 -14.06 -11.12 9.58
CA VAL A 129 -15.53 -11.07 9.44
C VAL A 129 -16.16 -12.47 9.56
N LYS A 130 -15.52 -13.47 8.96
CA LYS A 130 -15.95 -14.87 9.04
C LYS A 130 -15.66 -15.55 10.38
N LYS A 131 -14.94 -14.89 11.29
CA LYS A 131 -14.47 -15.47 12.57
C LYS A 131 -13.54 -16.68 12.39
N GLU A 132 -12.77 -16.72 11.31
CA GLU A 132 -11.77 -17.75 11.02
C GLU A 132 -10.43 -17.39 11.70
N TYR A 133 -10.42 -17.32 13.03
CA TYR A 133 -9.25 -16.99 13.83
C TYR A 133 -9.27 -17.64 15.22
N VAL A 134 -8.10 -17.66 15.87
CA VAL A 134 -7.95 -17.96 17.30
C VAL A 134 -7.57 -16.68 18.03
N LEU A 135 -8.34 -16.27 19.03
CA LEU A 135 -8.01 -15.13 19.89
C LEU A 135 -7.19 -15.62 21.09
N LYS A 136 -5.97 -15.08 21.26
CA LYS A 136 -5.10 -15.37 22.40
C LYS A 136 -4.39 -14.09 22.83
N ASP A 137 -4.47 -13.75 24.12
CA ASP A 137 -3.78 -12.59 24.70
C ASP A 137 -4.06 -11.27 23.92
N ASN A 138 -5.32 -11.05 23.51
CA ASN A 138 -5.77 -9.92 22.68
C ASN A 138 -5.14 -9.87 21.27
N ILE A 139 -4.60 -10.98 20.79
CA ILE A 139 -4.06 -11.14 19.44
C ILE A 139 -4.96 -12.11 18.68
N TYR A 140 -5.47 -11.65 17.54
CA TYR A 140 -6.21 -12.48 16.59
C TYR A 140 -5.19 -13.19 15.70
N ILE A 141 -5.17 -14.51 15.76
CA ILE A 141 -4.22 -15.37 15.03
C ILE A 141 -4.98 -16.05 13.90
N PHE A 142 -4.51 -15.86 12.68
CA PHE A 142 -5.08 -16.41 11.47
C PHE A 142 -4.13 -17.38 10.80
N MET A 143 -4.68 -18.45 10.23
CA MET A 143 -3.97 -19.35 9.34
C MET A 143 -4.45 -19.13 7.91
N ASP A 144 -3.52 -19.12 6.97
CA ASP A 144 -3.85 -19.01 5.56
C ASP A 144 -4.52 -20.29 5.04
N GLU A 145 -5.72 -20.17 4.48
CA GLU A 145 -6.48 -21.29 3.90
C GLU A 145 -5.68 -22.06 2.82
N GLN A 146 -4.86 -21.36 2.04
CA GLN A 146 -4.18 -21.91 0.87
C GLN A 146 -2.70 -22.26 1.12
N LYS A 147 -2.04 -21.49 1.98
CA LYS A 147 -0.60 -21.61 2.26
C LYS A 147 -0.37 -21.90 3.74
N LYS A 148 -0.45 -23.17 4.14
CA LYS A 148 -0.43 -23.58 5.55
C LYS A 148 0.81 -23.09 6.33
N GLU A 149 1.89 -22.75 5.63
CA GLU A 149 3.09 -22.15 6.19
C GLU A 149 2.93 -20.69 6.63
N MET A 150 1.89 -20.00 6.16
CA MET A 150 1.63 -18.60 6.41
C MET A 150 0.70 -18.41 7.61
N LYS A 151 1.15 -17.61 8.57
CA LYS A 151 0.40 -17.21 9.76
C LYS A 151 0.36 -15.69 9.85
N TYR A 152 -0.77 -15.16 10.30
CA TYR A 152 -0.95 -13.72 10.50
C TYR A 152 -1.40 -13.42 11.92
N GLN A 153 -0.95 -12.29 12.45
CA GLN A 153 -1.41 -11.77 13.74
C GLN A 153 -1.96 -10.37 13.55
N LEU A 154 -3.14 -10.10 14.09
CA LEU A 154 -3.77 -8.79 14.14
C LEU A 154 -3.98 -8.39 15.60
N TYR A 155 -3.54 -7.19 15.95
CA TYR A 155 -3.69 -6.66 17.30
C TYR A 155 -3.56 -5.13 17.32
N ILE A 156 -3.87 -4.54 18.47
CA ILE A 156 -3.70 -3.10 18.72
C ILE A 156 -2.43 -2.88 19.55
N GLU A 157 -1.52 -2.05 19.06
CA GLU A 157 -0.39 -1.52 19.81
C GLU A 157 -0.72 -0.11 20.29
N GLU A 158 -0.60 0.13 21.60
CA GLU A 158 -0.76 1.46 22.19
C GLU A 158 0.59 2.05 22.60
N THR A 159 0.84 3.29 22.18
CA THR A 159 2.05 4.01 22.56
C THR A 159 1.91 4.69 23.93
N LYS A 160 3.03 5.13 24.51
CA LYS A 160 3.04 5.93 25.75
C LYS A 160 2.20 7.22 25.69
N LYS A 161 1.83 7.69 24.51
CA LYS A 161 0.99 8.88 24.29
C LYS A 161 -0.47 8.52 23.99
N HIS A 162 -0.91 7.31 24.31
CA HIS A 162 -2.25 6.78 24.05
C HIS A 162 -2.65 6.74 22.57
N LYS A 163 -1.68 6.84 21.65
CA LYS A 163 -1.93 6.56 20.23
C LYS A 163 -2.03 5.06 20.02
N LYS A 164 -3.13 4.62 19.43
CA LYS A 164 -3.39 3.23 19.08
C LYS A 164 -3.07 2.97 17.61
N TYR A 165 -2.46 1.83 17.33
CA TYR A 165 -2.09 1.39 15.99
C TYR A 165 -2.62 -0.01 15.76
N MET A 166 -3.24 -0.26 14.62
CA MET A 166 -3.56 -1.62 14.18
C MET A 166 -2.32 -2.22 13.52
N ILE A 167 -1.88 -3.34 14.07
CA ILE A 167 -0.70 -4.07 13.62
C ILE A 167 -1.13 -5.34 12.92
N ILE A 168 -0.53 -5.61 11.76
CA ILE A 168 -0.59 -6.91 11.08
C ILE A 168 0.82 -7.44 10.95
N ASP A 169 1.12 -8.51 11.67
CA ASP A 169 2.38 -9.24 11.56
C ASP A 169 2.19 -10.50 10.70
N ILE A 170 3.11 -10.69 9.76
CA ILE A 170 3.15 -11.81 8.84
C ILE A 170 4.29 -12.74 9.22
N TYR A 171 3.98 -14.02 9.33
CA TYR A 171 4.93 -15.08 9.59
C TYR A 171 4.89 -16.12 8.47
N LYS A 172 6.06 -16.67 8.16
CA LYS A 172 6.22 -17.83 7.28
C LYS A 172 7.07 -18.87 8.01
N ASP A 173 6.58 -20.11 8.13
CA ASP A 173 7.24 -21.17 8.89
C ASP A 173 7.59 -20.70 10.32
N ASP A 174 6.63 -20.02 10.95
CA ASP A 174 6.75 -19.34 12.25
C ASP A 174 7.81 -18.24 12.37
N LYS A 175 8.50 -17.90 11.28
CA LYS A 175 9.47 -16.79 11.23
C LYS A 175 8.80 -15.50 10.81
N PHE A 176 9.02 -14.44 11.58
CA PHE A 176 8.56 -13.10 11.24
C PHE A 176 9.09 -12.68 9.86
N THR A 177 8.21 -12.14 9.02
CA THR A 177 8.53 -11.72 7.66
C THR A 177 8.32 -10.22 7.48
N ARG A 178 7.14 -9.70 7.84
CA ARG A 178 6.79 -8.29 7.60
C ARG A 178 5.75 -7.83 8.61
N ARG A 179 5.83 -6.56 8.98
CA ARG A 179 4.83 -5.84 9.78
C ARG A 179 4.18 -4.76 8.92
N TYR A 180 2.87 -4.61 9.05
CA TYR A 180 2.15 -3.41 8.66
C TYR A 180 1.66 -2.72 9.92
N ARG A 181 1.87 -1.40 9.99
CA ARG A 181 1.41 -0.56 11.10
C ARG A 181 0.51 0.52 10.55
N TYR A 182 -0.75 0.50 10.96
CA TYR A 182 -1.73 1.49 10.54
C TYR A 182 -2.19 2.35 11.72
N GLU A 183 -2.14 3.67 11.52
CA GLU A 183 -2.86 4.66 12.33
C GLU A 183 -4.31 4.77 11.84
#